data_AF-A0A1Q9XKA2-F1
#
_entry.id   AF-A0A1Q9XKA2-F1
#
_cell.length_a   1.000
_cell.length_b   1.000
_cell.length_c   1.000
_cell.angle_alpha   90.00
_cell.angle_beta   90.00
_cell.angle_gamma   90.00
#
_symmetry.space_group_name_H-M   'P 1'
#
loop_
_entity.id
_entity.type
_entity.pdbx_description
1 polymer ?
#
loop_
_entity_poly.entity_id
_entity_poly.type
_entity_poly.pdbx_seq_one_letter_code
_entity_poly.pdbx_strand_id
1 'polypeptide(L)'
;MQPACLDLPVTKGATLRKPLLLMQPTYTYRPITAILPTAPLQLTVPAHGLPGEWPTWIEGVSQWSALNRDKAREPFRIAKPVDADTLEYNDINGLGQRANGGTLVYQLPVDLASCGAELVISPEQGAELVFSTDNGGLAITGPGRLLLEMTAEQTATIDWSEARYSLDISFSDGSVQRWLQGKVTLSGGCCHG
;
A
#
# COMPACT_ATOMS: atom_id res chain seq x y z
N MET A 1 16.14 9.65 0.83
CA MET A 1 14.68 9.69 1.01
C MET A 1 14.40 9.76 2.51
N GLN A 2 13.40 10.51 2.97
CA GLN A 2 12.92 10.40 4.34
C GLN A 2 12.02 9.15 4.42
N PRO A 3 12.26 8.20 5.35
CA PRO A 3 11.40 7.04 5.52
C PRO A 3 9.97 7.45 5.86
N ALA A 4 8.98 6.76 5.30
CA ALA A 4 7.59 6.99 5.68
C ALA A 4 7.32 6.48 7.10
N CYS A 5 6.47 7.21 7.83
CA CYS A 5 6.05 6.86 9.17
C CYS A 5 4.71 6.11 9.10
N LEU A 6 4.70 4.83 9.44
CA LEU A 6 3.48 4.00 9.46
C LEU A 6 3.44 3.25 10.79
N ASP A 7 2.32 3.29 11.49
CA ASP A 7 2.16 2.49 12.71
C ASP A 7 1.57 1.12 12.38
N LEU A 8 2.05 0.10 13.10
CA LEU A 8 1.66 -1.31 12.95
C LEU A 8 0.89 -1.76 14.19
N PRO A 9 -0.46 -1.71 14.17
CA PRO A 9 -1.26 -2.32 15.23
C PRO A 9 -1.20 -3.85 15.09
N VAL A 10 -0.82 -4.51 16.18
CA VAL A 10 -0.74 -5.98 16.29
C VAL A 10 -1.70 -6.42 17.38
N THR A 11 -2.50 -7.44 17.12
CA THR A 11 -3.35 -8.08 18.14
C THR A 11 -2.65 -9.34 18.64
N LYS A 12 -2.43 -9.43 19.95
CA LYS A 12 -1.77 -10.59 20.57
C LYS A 12 -2.55 -11.88 20.25
N GLY A 13 -1.86 -12.89 19.72
CA GLY A 13 -2.45 -14.19 19.38
C GLY A 13 -3.25 -14.22 18.08
N ALA A 14 -3.17 -13.17 17.26
CA ALA A 14 -3.79 -13.12 15.94
C ALA A 14 -2.73 -13.03 14.84
N THR A 15 -3.03 -13.60 13.68
CA THR A 15 -2.18 -13.45 12.49
C THR A 15 -2.34 -12.03 11.93
N LEU A 16 -1.23 -11.31 11.79
CA LEU A 16 -1.19 -10.04 11.05
C LEU A 16 -0.78 -10.32 9.60
N ARG A 17 -1.58 -9.83 8.64
CA ARG A 17 -1.21 -9.74 7.22
C ARG A 17 -1.29 -8.28 6.79
N LYS A 18 -0.13 -7.64 6.67
CA LYS A 18 -0.04 -6.22 6.33
C LYS A 18 0.55 -6.05 4.93
N PRO A 19 -0.26 -5.69 3.91
CA PRO A 19 0.28 -5.27 2.63
C PRO A 19 0.95 -3.90 2.79
N LEU A 20 2.15 -3.79 2.23
CA LEU A 20 3.00 -2.61 2.20
C LEU A 20 3.27 -2.24 0.75
N LEU A 21 2.99 -0.98 0.39
CA LEU A 21 3.13 -0.47 -0.96
C LEU A 21 4.30 0.50 -1.03
N LEU A 22 5.31 0.15 -1.83
CA LEU A 22 6.53 0.92 -2.03
C LEU A 22 6.40 1.68 -3.35
N MET A 23 6.35 3.00 -3.23
CA MET A 23 6.06 3.92 -4.32
C MET A 23 7.28 4.78 -4.65
N GLN A 24 7.50 5.04 -5.93
CA GLN A 24 8.48 6.02 -6.39
C GLN A 24 8.01 7.44 -6.04
N PRO A 25 8.93 8.38 -5.77
CA PRO A 25 8.55 9.74 -5.36
C PRO A 25 7.82 10.53 -6.45
N THR A 26 8.00 10.16 -7.72
CA THR A 26 7.46 10.90 -8.87
C THR A 26 6.04 10.45 -9.22
N TYR A 27 5.15 11.43 -9.39
CA TYR A 27 3.81 11.19 -9.92
C TYR A 27 3.83 10.96 -11.44
N THR A 28 3.10 9.94 -11.86
CA THR A 28 2.74 9.64 -13.25
C THR A 28 1.33 10.12 -13.50
N TYR A 29 1.10 10.63 -14.71
CA TYR A 29 -0.16 11.18 -15.17
C TYR A 29 -0.59 10.43 -16.42
N ARG A 30 -1.79 9.83 -16.40
CA ARG A 30 -2.37 9.13 -17.55
C ARG A 30 -3.74 9.72 -17.89
N PRO A 31 -3.99 10.10 -19.15
CA PRO A 31 -5.29 10.64 -19.52
C PRO A 31 -6.38 9.57 -19.36
N ILE A 32 -7.52 9.97 -18.80
CA ILE A 32 -8.72 9.14 -18.76
C ILE A 32 -9.45 9.35 -20.09
N THR A 33 -9.58 8.29 -20.90
CA THR A 33 -10.23 8.37 -22.21
C THR A 33 -11.74 8.11 -22.11
N ALA A 34 -12.19 7.36 -21.09
CA ALA A 34 -13.61 7.19 -20.80
C ALA A 34 -13.86 7.00 -19.30
N ILE A 35 -14.98 7.54 -18.81
CA ILE A 35 -15.52 7.30 -17.47
C ILE A 35 -16.85 6.57 -17.69
N LEU A 36 -16.87 5.26 -17.43
CA LEU A 36 -18.01 4.40 -17.75
C LEU A 36 -19.04 4.49 -16.61
N PRO A 37 -20.34 4.70 -16.91
CA PRO A 37 -21.39 4.78 -15.89
C PRO A 37 -21.76 3.39 -15.38
N THR A 38 -20.85 2.73 -14.67
CA THR A 38 -21.00 1.38 -14.11
C THR A 38 -21.00 1.42 -12.58
N ALA A 39 -21.42 0.32 -11.96
CA ALA A 39 -21.33 0.10 -10.53
C ALA A 39 -20.80 -1.32 -10.28
N PRO A 40 -19.52 -1.50 -9.91
CA PRO A 40 -18.55 -0.45 -9.58
C PRO A 40 -18.11 0.43 -10.77
N LEU A 41 -17.64 1.64 -10.47
CA LEU A 41 -17.18 2.60 -11.49
C LEU A 41 -15.98 2.04 -12.26
N GLN A 42 -16.01 2.12 -13.58
CA GLN A 42 -14.88 1.77 -14.44
C GLN A 42 -14.37 2.96 -15.24
N LEU A 43 -13.05 3.08 -15.35
CA LEU A 43 -12.36 4.09 -16.13
C LEU A 43 -11.54 3.42 -17.22
N THR A 44 -11.56 3.95 -18.44
CA THR A 44 -10.60 3.60 -19.48
C THR A 44 -9.40 4.53 -19.38
N VAL A 45 -8.24 3.97 -19.05
CA VAL A 45 -6.95 4.62 -18.93
C VAL A 45 -5.93 3.76 -19.68
N PRO A 46 -5.70 4.04 -20.98
CA PRO A 46 -4.86 3.19 -21.81
C PRO A 46 -3.43 3.05 -21.27
N ALA A 47 -2.91 1.82 -21.27
CA ALA A 47 -1.58 1.46 -20.81
C ALA A 47 -1.24 2.04 -19.41
N HIS A 48 -2.13 1.86 -18.44
CA HIS A 48 -1.93 2.40 -17.08
C HIS A 48 -0.72 1.76 -16.37
N GLY A 49 -0.30 0.54 -16.74
CA GLY A 49 0.94 -0.09 -16.22
C GLY A 49 0.93 -0.44 -14.72
N LEU A 50 -0.22 -0.29 -14.04
CA LEU A 50 -0.41 -0.74 -12.66
C LEU A 50 -0.25 -2.27 -12.54
N PRO A 51 0.54 -2.76 -11.56
CA PRO A 51 0.81 -4.19 -11.39
C PRO A 51 -0.31 -4.97 -10.67
N GLY A 52 -1.36 -4.27 -10.22
CA GLY A 52 -2.45 -4.80 -9.41
C GLY A 52 -3.18 -3.66 -8.71
N GLU A 53 -3.90 -3.97 -7.63
CA GLU A 53 -4.56 -2.95 -6.80
C GLU A 53 -3.56 -1.88 -6.34
N TRP A 54 -3.80 -0.62 -6.71
CA TRP A 54 -2.83 0.44 -6.50
C TRP A 54 -3.47 1.78 -6.08
N PRO A 55 -2.82 2.55 -5.20
CA PRO A 55 -3.19 3.91 -4.83
C PRO A 55 -3.16 4.87 -6.02
N THR A 56 -4.28 5.52 -6.25
CA THR A 56 -4.47 6.47 -7.34
C THR A 56 -5.30 7.67 -6.89
N TRP A 57 -5.13 8.78 -7.59
CA TRP A 57 -5.97 9.96 -7.55
C TRP A 57 -6.54 10.21 -8.94
N ILE A 58 -7.68 10.88 -8.98
CA ILE A 58 -8.31 11.33 -10.21
C ILE A 58 -8.36 12.85 -10.13
N GLU A 59 -7.89 13.54 -11.17
CA GLU A 59 -7.85 15.00 -11.22
C GLU A 59 -8.45 15.50 -12.54
N GLY A 60 -9.03 16.71 -12.55
CA GLY A 60 -9.47 17.38 -13.78
C GLY A 60 -10.74 16.82 -14.44
N VAL A 61 -11.52 16.00 -13.75
CA VAL A 61 -12.83 15.53 -14.23
C VAL A 61 -13.85 16.66 -14.18
N SER A 62 -14.56 16.88 -15.28
CA SER A 62 -15.67 17.82 -15.37
C SER A 62 -17.02 17.12 -15.15
N GLN A 63 -18.04 17.87 -14.73
CA GLN A 63 -19.42 17.41 -14.52
C GLN A 63 -19.63 16.39 -13.38
N TRP A 64 -18.56 15.86 -12.79
CA TRP A 64 -18.59 15.04 -11.58
C TRP A 64 -17.41 15.36 -10.65
N SER A 65 -17.47 16.51 -9.97
CA SER A 65 -16.36 17.01 -9.15
C SER A 65 -16.01 16.11 -7.96
N ALA A 66 -16.95 15.31 -7.45
CA ALA A 66 -16.71 14.37 -6.34
C ALA A 66 -15.74 13.23 -6.70
N LEU A 67 -15.48 13.02 -8.00
CA LEU A 67 -14.47 12.08 -8.46
C LEU A 67 -13.06 12.65 -8.25
N ASN A 68 -12.90 13.97 -8.37
CA ASN A 68 -11.61 14.65 -8.21
C ASN A 68 -11.10 14.56 -6.77
N ARG A 69 -9.80 14.33 -6.61
CA ARG A 69 -9.09 14.33 -5.32
C ARG A 69 -7.78 15.08 -5.47
N ASP A 70 -7.52 16.04 -4.58
CA ASP A 70 -6.21 16.68 -4.48
C ASP A 70 -5.18 15.71 -3.88
N LYS A 71 -4.25 15.22 -4.68
CA LYS A 71 -3.19 14.29 -4.23
C LYS A 71 -2.33 14.78 -3.07
N ALA A 72 -2.27 16.09 -2.83
CA ALA A 72 -1.50 16.65 -1.73
C ALA A 72 -2.27 16.72 -0.40
N ARG A 73 -3.60 16.61 -0.44
CA ARG A 73 -4.47 16.90 0.72
C ARG A 73 -5.48 15.80 1.03
N GLU A 74 -5.86 15.03 0.02
CA GLU A 74 -6.89 14.02 0.11
C GLU A 74 -6.33 12.60 -0.04
N PRO A 75 -6.89 11.61 0.67
CA PRO A 75 -6.44 10.24 0.55
C PRO A 75 -6.64 9.70 -0.87
N PHE A 76 -5.76 8.80 -1.26
CA PHE A 76 -5.89 8.03 -2.50
C PHE A 76 -7.12 7.12 -2.46
N ARG A 77 -7.54 6.66 -3.64
CA ARG A 77 -8.42 5.50 -3.80
C ARG A 77 -7.64 4.33 -4.39
N ILE A 78 -8.03 3.12 -4.02
CA ILE A 78 -7.44 1.90 -4.60
C ILE A 78 -8.15 1.62 -5.93
N ALA A 79 -7.39 1.70 -7.02
CA ALA A 79 -7.84 1.26 -8.33
C ALA A 79 -7.46 -0.20 -8.52
N LYS A 80 -8.38 -1.00 -9.05
CA LYS A 80 -8.14 -2.39 -9.43
C LYS A 80 -8.07 -2.50 -10.95
N PRO A 81 -6.94 -2.97 -11.52
CA PRO A 81 -6.88 -3.29 -12.95
C PRO A 81 -7.88 -4.39 -13.32
N VAL A 82 -8.70 -4.12 -14.34
CA VAL A 82 -9.55 -5.10 -15.00
C VAL A 82 -8.78 -5.75 -16.15
N ASP A 83 -8.09 -4.91 -16.92
CA ASP A 83 -7.18 -5.29 -18.01
C ASP A 83 -6.05 -4.26 -18.12
N ALA A 84 -5.38 -4.13 -19.28
CA ALA A 84 -4.26 -3.20 -19.47
C ALA A 84 -4.68 -1.72 -19.66
N ASP A 85 -5.95 -1.50 -19.98
CA ASP A 85 -6.52 -0.20 -20.35
C ASP A 85 -7.71 0.19 -19.46
N THR A 86 -8.16 -0.68 -18.55
CA THR A 86 -9.37 -0.47 -17.75
C THR A 86 -9.11 -0.65 -16.25
N LEU A 87 -9.57 0.32 -15.47
CA LEU A 87 -9.50 0.32 -14.00
C LEU A 87 -10.89 0.33 -13.39
N GLU A 88 -11.06 -0.37 -12.28
CA GLU A 88 -12.28 -0.43 -11.48
C GLU A 88 -12.06 0.24 -10.11
N TYR A 89 -13.06 0.99 -9.64
CA TYR A 89 -13.14 1.57 -8.29
C TYR A 89 -14.35 0.99 -7.56
N ASN A 90 -14.09 -0.01 -6.70
CA ASN A 90 -15.12 -0.77 -6.01
C ASN A 90 -16.01 0.07 -5.08
N ASP A 91 -15.50 1.17 -4.54
CA ASP A 91 -16.18 2.06 -3.60
C ASP A 91 -17.02 3.16 -4.27
N ILE A 92 -17.06 3.22 -5.61
CA ILE A 92 -17.76 4.28 -6.34
C ILE A 92 -18.86 3.69 -7.23
N ASN A 93 -20.06 4.28 -7.13
CA ASN A 93 -21.17 4.04 -8.04
C ASN A 93 -21.20 5.14 -9.13
N GLY A 94 -20.96 4.76 -10.38
CA GLY A 94 -21.02 5.65 -11.55
C GLY A 94 -22.36 5.73 -12.26
N LEU A 95 -23.37 4.97 -11.84
CA LEU A 95 -24.68 4.99 -12.49
C LEU A 95 -25.33 6.37 -12.38
N GLY A 96 -25.87 6.86 -13.50
CA GLY A 96 -26.54 8.16 -13.57
C GLY A 96 -25.60 9.38 -13.48
N GLN A 97 -24.29 9.16 -13.32
CA GLN A 97 -23.31 10.23 -13.28
C GLN A 97 -22.91 10.64 -14.70
N ARG A 98 -22.62 11.93 -14.88
CA ARG A 98 -22.06 12.48 -16.11
C ARG A 98 -20.67 12.99 -15.80
N ALA A 99 -19.66 12.43 -16.43
CA ALA A 99 -18.29 12.86 -16.25
C ALA A 99 -17.57 12.90 -17.58
N ASN A 100 -16.65 13.83 -17.72
CA ASN A 100 -15.87 13.98 -18.94
C ASN A 100 -14.45 14.44 -18.63
N GLY A 101 -13.51 13.87 -19.38
CA GLY A 101 -12.09 14.14 -19.27
C GLY A 101 -11.50 13.65 -17.95
N GLY A 102 -10.38 14.26 -17.57
CA GLY A 102 -9.64 13.94 -16.36
C GLY A 102 -8.38 13.13 -16.61
N THR A 103 -7.60 13.02 -15.54
CA THR A 103 -6.28 12.40 -15.53
C THR A 103 -6.20 11.50 -14.30
N LEU A 104 -5.77 10.27 -14.52
CA LEU A 104 -5.36 9.36 -13.46
C LEU A 104 -3.95 9.77 -13.02
N VAL A 105 -3.77 9.94 -11.71
CA VAL A 105 -2.50 10.31 -11.10
C VAL A 105 -2.09 9.25 -10.08
N TYR A 106 -0.86 8.79 -10.14
CA TYR A 106 -0.35 7.77 -9.22
C TYR A 106 1.17 7.78 -9.20
N GLN A 107 1.76 7.22 -8.14
CA GLN A 107 3.19 6.98 -8.09
C GLN A 107 3.50 5.59 -8.64
N LEU A 108 4.59 5.44 -9.39
CA LEU A 108 4.97 4.13 -9.93
C LEU A 108 5.40 3.17 -8.82
N PRO A 109 5.17 1.85 -8.97
CA PRO A 109 5.75 0.87 -8.07
C PRO A 109 7.28 0.93 -8.15
N VAL A 110 7.93 0.71 -7.01
CA VAL A 110 9.37 0.44 -6.97
C VAL A 110 9.63 -0.92 -7.61
N ASP A 111 10.65 -1.01 -8.44
CA ASP A 111 11.11 -2.31 -8.90
C ASP A 111 11.81 -3.04 -7.75
N LEU A 112 11.26 -4.18 -7.37
CA LEU A 112 11.76 -5.03 -6.28
C LEU A 112 12.37 -6.34 -6.82
N ALA A 113 12.57 -6.45 -8.14
CA ALA A 113 13.23 -7.61 -8.73
C ALA A 113 14.62 -7.80 -8.10
N SER A 114 14.90 -9.01 -7.64
CA SER A 114 16.17 -9.39 -7.00
C SER A 114 16.55 -8.55 -5.76
N CYS A 115 15.57 -7.91 -5.12
CA CYS A 115 15.78 -7.17 -3.87
C CYS A 115 15.52 -8.06 -2.66
N GLY A 116 16.20 -7.77 -1.55
CA GLY A 116 15.90 -8.30 -0.22
C GLY A 116 15.19 -7.26 0.63
N ALA A 117 14.34 -7.70 1.56
CA ALA A 117 13.69 -6.81 2.52
C ALA A 117 13.87 -7.35 3.94
N GLU A 118 14.09 -6.44 4.89
CA GLU A 118 14.22 -6.77 6.31
C GLU A 118 13.48 -5.74 7.17
N LEU A 119 12.57 -6.24 7.99
CA LEU A 119 11.85 -5.49 9.01
C LEU A 119 12.34 -5.94 10.38
N VAL A 120 12.86 -4.99 11.15
CA VAL A 120 13.34 -5.20 12.52
C VAL A 120 12.43 -4.46 13.47
N ILE A 121 11.87 -5.18 14.45
CA ILE A 121 11.11 -4.62 15.58
C ILE A 121 12.03 -4.63 16.80
N SER A 122 12.34 -3.45 17.33
CA SER A 122 13.21 -3.23 18.48
C SER A 122 12.38 -2.74 19.67
N PRO A 123 11.99 -3.63 20.59
CA PRO A 123 11.35 -3.22 21.85
C PRO A 123 12.36 -2.58 22.80
N GLU A 124 11.88 -1.78 23.77
CA GLU A 124 12.77 -1.23 24.81
C GLU A 124 13.39 -2.31 25.71
N GLN A 125 12.66 -3.42 25.90
CA GLN A 125 13.08 -4.58 26.68
C GLN A 125 12.75 -5.86 25.92
N GLY A 126 13.70 -6.79 25.87
CA GLY A 126 13.57 -8.07 25.17
C GLY A 126 14.45 -8.17 23.92
N ALA A 127 14.28 -9.25 23.17
CA ALA A 127 14.99 -9.48 21.92
C ALA A 127 14.30 -8.77 20.75
N GLU A 128 15.09 -8.41 19.73
CA GLU A 128 14.55 -7.91 18.47
C GLU A 128 13.81 -9.03 17.72
N LEU A 129 12.75 -8.65 17.01
CA LEU A 129 12.05 -9.53 16.09
C LEU A 129 12.43 -9.15 14.67
N VAL A 130 12.91 -10.11 13.89
CA VAL A 130 13.37 -9.90 12.51
C VAL A 130 12.46 -10.65 11.55
N PHE A 131 11.89 -9.94 10.58
CA PHE A 131 11.09 -10.47 9.49
C PHE A 131 11.78 -10.09 8.19
N SER A 132 12.15 -11.06 7.38
CA SER A 132 12.85 -10.83 6.12
C SER A 132 12.30 -11.68 4.99
N THR A 133 12.68 -11.34 3.77
CA THR A 133 12.44 -12.19 2.60
C THR A 133 13.11 -13.56 2.74
N ASP A 134 14.25 -13.61 3.43
CA ASP A 134 15.04 -14.83 3.57
C ASP A 134 14.48 -15.78 4.63
N ASN A 135 13.85 -15.22 5.68
CA ASN A 135 13.24 -16.01 6.75
C ASN A 135 11.72 -16.24 6.57
N GLY A 136 11.14 -15.72 5.48
CA GLY A 136 9.72 -15.88 5.13
C GLY A 136 8.76 -14.96 5.87
N GLY A 137 9.23 -14.07 6.75
CA GLY A 137 8.40 -13.09 7.45
C GLY A 137 7.94 -11.92 6.56
N LEU A 138 8.65 -11.69 5.46
CA LEU A 138 8.26 -10.77 4.39
C LEU A 138 8.17 -11.51 3.05
N ALA A 139 7.16 -11.19 2.24
CA ALA A 139 7.04 -11.71 0.89
C ALA A 139 6.92 -10.57 -0.13
N ILE A 140 7.78 -10.59 -1.16
CA ILE A 140 7.60 -9.74 -2.35
C ILE A 140 6.51 -10.38 -3.21
N THR A 141 5.37 -9.70 -3.33
CA THR A 141 4.18 -10.21 -4.02
C THR A 141 3.97 -9.58 -5.41
N GLY A 142 4.86 -8.68 -5.80
CA GLY A 142 4.87 -7.99 -7.08
C GLY A 142 5.65 -6.68 -7.01
N PRO A 143 5.74 -5.93 -8.13
CA PRO A 143 6.39 -4.63 -8.16
C PRO A 143 5.85 -3.71 -7.08
N GLY A 144 6.73 -3.18 -6.23
CA GLY A 144 6.39 -2.29 -5.13
C GLY A 144 5.45 -2.90 -4.09
N ARG A 145 5.29 -4.22 -4.01
CA ARG A 145 4.37 -4.89 -3.08
C ARG A 145 5.11 -5.84 -2.16
N LEU A 146 5.10 -5.53 -0.87
CA LEU A 146 5.54 -6.41 0.21
C LEU A 146 4.34 -6.85 1.05
N LEU A 147 4.37 -8.08 1.52
CA LEU A 147 3.44 -8.60 2.51
C LEU A 147 4.23 -8.94 3.77
N LEU A 148 3.94 -8.25 4.87
CA LEU A 148 4.38 -8.65 6.20
C LEU A 148 3.38 -9.65 6.77
N GLU A 149 3.88 -10.81 7.18
CA GLU A 149 3.12 -11.80 7.91
C GLU A 149 3.75 -12.01 9.30
N MET A 150 2.93 -11.83 10.35
CA MET A 150 3.26 -12.25 11.71
C MET A 150 2.25 -13.31 12.11
N THR A 151 2.70 -14.52 12.44
CA THR A 151 1.77 -15.61 12.79
C THR A 151 1.13 -15.38 14.15
N ALA A 152 -0.01 -16.04 14.41
CA ALA A 152 -0.65 -16.01 15.71
C ALA A 152 0.28 -16.48 16.84
N GLU A 153 1.13 -17.47 16.58
CA GLU A 153 2.10 -18.00 17.54
C GLU A 153 3.18 -16.95 17.84
N GLN A 154 3.71 -16.27 16.82
CA GLN A 154 4.70 -15.21 17.00
C GLN A 154 4.12 -14.00 17.75
N THR A 155 2.90 -13.58 17.44
CA THR A 155 2.27 -12.45 18.13
C THR A 155 1.86 -12.81 19.56
N ALA A 156 1.56 -14.08 19.85
CA ALA A 156 1.25 -14.56 21.19
C ALA A 156 2.45 -14.50 22.16
N THR A 157 3.69 -14.57 21.66
CA THR A 157 4.90 -14.47 22.50
C THR A 157 5.34 -13.02 22.76
N ILE A 158 4.65 -12.02 22.19
CA ILE A 158 4.98 -10.62 22.41
C ILE A 158 4.44 -10.18 23.77
N ASP A 159 5.33 -9.70 24.64
CA ASP A 159 5.00 -9.28 26.01
C ASP A 159 5.19 -7.78 26.27
N TRP A 160 5.74 -7.03 25.32
CA TRP A 160 5.77 -5.57 25.35
C TRP A 160 4.49 -4.98 24.75
N SER A 161 4.13 -3.76 25.17
CA SER A 161 2.94 -3.05 24.66
C SER A 161 3.25 -2.13 23.47
N GLU A 162 4.48 -1.64 23.38
CA GLU A 162 4.96 -0.79 22.28
C GLU A 162 6.41 -1.15 21.93
N ALA A 163 6.74 -1.08 20.64
CA ALA A 163 8.10 -1.19 20.13
C ALA A 163 8.30 -0.24 18.93
N ARG A 164 9.55 0.04 18.57
CA ARG A 164 9.86 0.76 17.31
C ARG A 164 10.22 -0.27 16.25
N TYR A 165 9.97 0.07 14.99
CA TYR A 165 10.43 -0.77 13.89
C TYR A 165 11.03 0.06 12.75
N SER A 166 11.83 -0.61 11.94
CA SER A 166 12.30 -0.13 10.64
C SER A 166 12.17 -1.22 9.58
N LEU A 167 11.85 -0.82 8.35
CA LEU A 167 11.91 -1.68 7.16
C LEU A 167 12.98 -1.12 6.21
N ASP A 168 13.99 -1.94 5.96
CA ASP A 168 15.09 -1.65 5.05
C ASP A 168 15.01 -2.57 3.82
N ILE A 169 15.30 -2.01 2.65
CA ILE A 169 15.33 -2.72 1.37
C ILE A 169 16.76 -2.73 0.84
N SER A 170 17.26 -3.92 0.56
CA SER A 170 18.56 -4.16 -0.08
C SER A 170 18.33 -4.35 -1.58
N PHE A 171 18.83 -3.40 -2.38
CA PHE A 171 18.70 -3.41 -3.83
C PHE A 171 19.84 -4.20 -4.50
N SER A 172 19.61 -4.62 -5.75
CA SER A 172 20.58 -5.38 -6.52
C SER A 172 21.89 -4.64 -6.82
N ASP A 173 21.89 -3.31 -6.71
CA ASP A 173 23.09 -2.47 -6.85
C ASP A 173 23.93 -2.41 -5.56
N GLY A 174 23.52 -3.14 -4.50
CA GLY A 174 24.16 -3.16 -3.19
C GLY A 174 23.76 -2.01 -2.27
N SER A 175 22.89 -1.10 -2.73
CA SER A 175 22.37 -0.04 -1.87
C SER A 175 21.33 -0.59 -0.89
N VAL A 176 21.35 -0.07 0.34
CA VAL A 176 20.32 -0.34 1.35
C VAL A 176 19.60 0.96 1.65
N GLN A 177 18.27 0.95 1.59
CA GLN A 177 17.46 2.13 1.89
C GLN A 177 16.39 1.81 2.91
N ARG A 178 16.23 2.70 3.89
CA ARG A 178 15.12 2.65 4.85
C ARG A 178 13.86 3.23 4.23
N TRP A 179 12.83 2.40 4.13
CA TRP A 179 11.55 2.76 3.50
C TRP A 179 10.48 3.12 4.52
N LEU A 180 10.35 2.31 5.56
CA LEU A 180 9.37 2.54 6.62
C LEU A 180 10.06 2.57 7.97
N GLN A 181 9.47 3.34 8.87
CA GLN A 181 9.71 3.26 10.29
C GLN A 181 8.43 3.62 11.02
N GLY A 182 8.32 3.25 12.28
CA GLY A 182 7.14 3.60 13.05
C GLY A 182 7.08 2.93 14.39
N LYS A 183 5.89 2.94 14.98
CA LYS A 183 5.61 2.21 16.20
C LYS A 183 4.85 0.93 15.88
N VAL A 184 5.15 -0.11 16.63
CA VAL A 184 4.32 -1.31 16.73
C VAL A 184 3.57 -1.21 18.04
N THR A 185 2.26 -1.31 18.01
CA THR A 185 1.41 -1.27 19.21
C THR A 185 0.72 -2.60 19.37
N LEU A 186 0.81 -3.17 20.58
CA LEU A 186 0.16 -4.44 20.89
C LEU A 186 -1.17 -4.19 21.61
N SER A 187 -2.27 -4.64 21.01
CA SER A 187 -3.56 -4.71 21.68
C SER A 187 -3.79 -6.11 22.25
N GLY A 188 -4.19 -6.17 23.52
CA GLY A 188 -4.75 -7.38 24.12
C GLY A 188 -6.11 -7.63 23.49
N GLY A 189 -6.36 -8.83 22.97
CA GLY A 189 -7.65 -9.23 22.40
C GLY A 189 -8.76 -9.19 23.44
N CYS A 190 -9.32 -8.01 23.71
CA CYS A 190 -10.56 -7.79 24.44
C CYS A 190 -11.40 -6.81 23.63
N CYS A 191 -11.80 -7.21 22.43
CA CYS A 191 -12.90 -6.56 21.73
C CYS A 191 -14.20 -7.22 22.22
N HIS A 192 -15.02 -6.46 22.97
CA HIS A 192 -16.45 -6.74 23.03
C HIS A 192 -17.04 -6.38 21.66
N GLY A 193 -17.89 -7.27 21.14
CA GLY A 193 -18.40 -7.25 19.77
C GLY A 193 -19.34 -6.11 19.42
#